data_AF-A0A3A8G6Z7-F1
#
_entry.id   AF-A0A3A8G6Z7-F1
#
_cell.length_a   1.000
_cell.length_b   1.000
_cell.length_c   1.000
_cell.angle_alpha   90.00
_cell.angle_beta   90.00
_cell.angle_gamma   90.00
#
_symmetry.space_group_name_H-M   'P 1'
#
loop_
_entity.id
_entity.type
_entity.pdbx_description
1 polymer ?
#
loop_
_entity_poly.entity_id
_entity_poly.type
_entity_poly.pdbx_seq_one_letter_code
_entity_poly.pdbx_strand_id
1 'polypeptide(L)'
;MRRSPCWRWWPRAERGCDSPSVPTWRTWPGSSPRWGGERVFALPASVRVVLAVEPVDMRKSIDGLMTLVRTAWGEDVYSGHLFAFVSRRGDRIKVLTWSRGGFVLLYKRLEAGRFRLPPVDAGAQAVTLDATQLAMLLDGIDVAQVRRQPAWTPPGRTGT
;
A
#
# COMPACT_ATOMS: atom_id res chain seq x y z
N MET A 1 -41.13 24.76 9.72
CA MET A 1 -40.18 24.49 8.61
C MET A 1 -38.90 25.28 8.90
N ARG A 2 -37.76 24.58 9.03
CA ARG A 2 -36.33 24.99 9.14
C ARG A 2 -35.99 26.22 10.02
N ARG A 3 -35.53 26.03 11.27
CA ARG A 3 -34.15 25.73 11.75
C ARG A 3 -33.09 26.79 11.41
N SER A 4 -32.65 27.40 12.50
CA SER A 4 -31.73 28.53 12.71
C SER A 4 -30.28 28.33 12.21
N PRO A 5 -29.54 29.43 12.03
CA PRO A 5 -28.12 29.45 11.71
C PRO A 5 -27.27 29.30 12.98
N CYS A 6 -26.25 28.44 12.96
CA CYS A 6 -25.31 28.32 14.07
C CYS A 6 -23.89 28.04 13.57
N TRP A 7 -23.31 29.04 12.91
CA TRP A 7 -21.86 29.17 12.75
C TRP A 7 -21.31 29.86 14.00
N ARG A 8 -21.04 29.11 15.07
CA ARG A 8 -20.44 29.68 16.29
C ARG A 8 -19.95 28.56 17.21
N TRP A 9 -18.68 28.18 17.14
CA TRP A 9 -17.90 27.67 18.29
C TRP A 9 -16.41 27.77 17.95
N TRP A 10 -15.84 28.96 18.14
CA TRP A 10 -14.42 29.14 18.45
C TRP A 10 -14.33 30.30 19.45
N PRO A 11 -13.89 30.07 20.70
CA PRO A 11 -13.59 31.15 21.61
C PRO A 11 -12.29 31.84 21.18
N ARG A 12 -12.40 33.13 20.89
CA ARG A 12 -11.29 34.08 20.82
C ARG A 12 -10.55 34.07 22.17
N ALA A 13 -9.30 33.62 22.16
CA ALA A 13 -8.34 33.87 23.24
C ALA A 13 -7.13 34.58 22.62
N GLU A 14 -6.98 35.85 22.96
CA GLU A 14 -5.78 36.64 22.68
C GLU A 14 -4.72 36.38 23.76
N ARG A 15 -3.45 36.49 23.34
CA ARG A 15 -2.21 36.68 24.11
C ARG A 15 -1.60 35.46 24.83
N GLY A 16 -0.34 35.21 24.48
CA GLY A 16 0.61 34.42 25.27
C GLY A 16 1.47 33.52 24.40
N CYS A 17 2.65 34.00 23.99
CA CYS A 17 3.74 33.10 23.62
C CYS A 17 4.13 32.33 24.89
N ASP A 18 3.77 31.06 24.99
CA ASP A 18 4.45 30.09 25.83
C ASP A 18 4.30 28.68 25.24
N SER A 19 5.42 27.97 25.27
CA SER A 19 5.78 26.69 24.64
C SER A 19 4.67 25.61 24.59
N PRO A 20 4.47 24.89 23.46
CA PRO A 20 3.53 23.79 23.44
C PRO A 20 4.11 22.55 24.11
N SER A 21 3.71 22.35 25.37
CA SER A 21 3.75 21.07 26.08
C SER A 21 2.99 19.99 25.29
N VAL A 22 3.62 18.83 25.13
CA VAL A 22 3.05 17.63 24.48
C VAL A 22 1.76 17.20 25.19
N PRO A 23 0.66 16.87 24.47
CA PRO A 23 -0.57 16.38 25.10
C PRO A 23 -0.35 14.99 25.72
N THR A 24 -0.41 14.94 27.05
CA THR A 24 -0.45 13.73 27.85
C THR A 24 -1.80 13.05 27.68
N TRP A 25 -1.91 12.13 26.72
CA TRP A 25 -3.00 11.16 26.73
C TRP A 25 -2.79 10.23 27.93
N ARG A 26 -3.88 9.98 28.66
CA ARG A 26 -3.92 9.16 29.88
C ARG A 26 -3.25 7.80 29.64
N THR A 27 -2.13 7.56 30.32
CA THR A 27 -1.56 6.23 30.47
C THR A 27 -2.41 5.46 31.47
N TRP A 28 -3.02 4.36 31.01
CA TRP A 28 -3.55 3.34 31.91
C TRP A 28 -2.35 2.57 32.49
N PRO A 29 -2.23 2.41 33.83
CA PRO A 29 -1.15 1.61 34.40
C PRO A 29 -1.47 0.13 34.17
N GLY A 30 -0.78 -0.51 33.23
CA GLY A 30 -0.81 -1.97 33.09
C GLY A 30 -0.75 -2.54 31.67
N SER A 31 -0.88 -1.75 30.62
CA SER A 31 -0.66 -2.23 29.25
C SER A 31 0.69 -1.73 28.74
N SER A 32 1.74 -2.51 28.98
CA SER A 32 2.92 -2.47 28.11
C SER A 32 2.41 -2.51 26.65
N PRO A 33 2.75 -1.53 25.78
CA PRO A 33 2.41 -1.62 24.38
C PRO A 33 3.20 -2.81 23.85
N ARG A 34 2.53 -3.96 23.76
CA ARG A 34 2.94 -5.00 22.86
C ARG A 34 2.80 -4.36 21.49
N TRP A 35 3.88 -3.78 20.98
CA TRP A 35 4.06 -3.59 19.55
C TRP A 35 4.15 -5.00 18.94
N GLY A 36 3.06 -5.76 19.03
CA GLY A 36 2.86 -6.96 18.26
C GLY A 36 2.75 -6.46 16.84
N GLY A 37 3.66 -6.92 15.98
CA GLY A 37 3.58 -6.71 14.54
C GLY A 37 2.19 -7.11 14.09
N GLU A 38 1.32 -6.11 13.93
CA GLU A 38 -0.05 -6.30 13.55
C GLU A 38 0.02 -6.78 12.10
N ARG A 39 -0.19 -8.08 11.89
CA ARG A 39 -0.30 -8.66 10.56
C ARG A 39 -1.65 -8.21 10.00
N VAL A 40 -1.74 -6.94 9.61
CA VAL A 40 -2.94 -6.32 9.05
C VAL A 40 -3.40 -7.10 7.80
N PHE A 41 -2.48 -7.81 7.15
CA PHE A 41 -2.79 -8.81 6.13
C PHE A 41 -1.64 -9.84 6.06
N ALA A 42 -1.90 -11.11 6.36
CA ALA A 42 -0.89 -12.16 6.22
C ALA A 42 -0.90 -12.72 4.80
N LEU A 43 0.09 -12.35 3.99
CA LEU A 43 0.25 -12.88 2.64
C LEU A 43 0.91 -14.27 2.69
N PRO A 44 0.32 -15.31 2.09
CA PRO A 44 1.04 -16.56 1.87
C PRO A 44 2.28 -16.31 0.99
N ALA A 45 3.34 -17.11 1.19
CA ALA A 45 4.61 -16.94 0.46
C ALA A 45 4.49 -17.15 -1.06
N SER A 46 3.39 -17.78 -1.51
CA SER A 46 3.07 -18.01 -2.92
C SER A 46 2.33 -16.85 -3.60
N VAL A 47 2.05 -15.75 -2.89
CA VAL A 47 1.36 -14.60 -3.49
C VAL A 47 2.29 -13.87 -4.45
N ARG A 48 1.91 -13.87 -5.73
CA ARG A 48 2.50 -13.01 -6.75
C ARG A 48 1.96 -11.59 -6.60
N VAL A 49 2.87 -10.61 -6.67
CA VAL A 49 2.50 -9.20 -6.80
C VAL A 49 2.71 -8.78 -8.25
N VAL A 50 1.70 -8.18 -8.86
CA VAL A 50 1.75 -7.67 -10.23
C VAL A 50 1.55 -6.17 -10.17
N LEU A 51 2.58 -5.41 -10.53
CA LEU A 51 2.58 -3.95 -10.55
C LEU A 51 2.33 -3.44 -11.97
N ALA A 52 1.35 -2.55 -12.11
CA ALA A 52 1.13 -1.81 -13.35
C ALA A 52 2.32 -0.92 -13.70
N VAL A 53 2.75 -1.00 -14.96
CA VAL A 53 3.78 -0.11 -15.51
C VAL A 53 3.17 1.26 -15.81
N GLU A 54 2.05 1.25 -16.52
CA GLU A 54 1.35 2.48 -16.89
C GLU A 54 0.60 3.07 -15.68
N PRO A 55 0.67 4.40 -15.48
CA PRO A 55 -0.04 5.02 -14.38
C PRO A 55 -1.56 4.90 -14.54
N VAL A 56 -2.24 4.60 -13.44
CA VAL A 56 -3.70 4.39 -13.44
C VAL A 56 -4.44 5.57 -12.83
N ASP A 57 -5.64 5.85 -13.35
CA ASP A 57 -6.56 6.80 -12.73
C ASP A 57 -7.02 6.26 -11.36
N MET A 58 -6.52 6.89 -10.30
CA MET A 58 -6.81 6.54 -8.90
C MET A 58 -8.27 6.81 -8.48
N ARG A 59 -9.11 7.41 -9.35
CA ARG A 59 -10.56 7.50 -9.13
C ARG A 59 -11.26 6.16 -9.31
N LYS A 60 -10.65 5.21 -10.01
CA LYS A 60 -11.20 3.85 -10.17
C LYS A 60 -11.27 3.14 -8.81
N SER A 61 -12.46 2.64 -8.48
CA SER A 61 -12.68 1.73 -7.35
C SER A 61 -12.46 0.27 -7.79
N ILE A 62 -12.84 -0.68 -6.95
CA ILE A 62 -12.66 -2.13 -7.15
C ILE A 62 -13.06 -2.56 -8.56
N ASP A 63 -14.29 -2.28 -9.01
CA ASP A 63 -14.77 -2.71 -10.33
C ASP A 63 -13.92 -2.17 -11.49
N GLY A 64 -13.57 -0.88 -11.43
CA GLY A 64 -12.75 -0.26 -12.46
C GLY A 64 -11.33 -0.81 -12.51
N LEU A 65 -10.77 -1.21 -11.37
CA LEU A 65 -9.46 -1.86 -11.30
C LEU A 65 -9.54 -3.33 -11.74
N MET A 66 -10.60 -4.05 -11.36
CA MET A 66 -10.84 -5.41 -11.85
C MET A 66 -10.92 -5.47 -13.36
N THR A 67 -11.62 -4.51 -13.99
CA THR A 67 -11.67 -4.41 -15.45
C THR A 67 -10.25 -4.30 -16.02
N LEU A 68 -9.40 -3.43 -15.46
CA LEU A 68 -8.02 -3.29 -15.94
C LEU A 68 -7.23 -4.59 -15.83
N VAL A 69 -7.30 -5.29 -14.69
CA VAL A 69 -6.59 -6.58 -14.52
C VAL A 69 -7.04 -7.58 -15.58
N ARG A 70 -8.35 -7.71 -15.80
CA ARG A 70 -8.92 -8.67 -16.75
C ARG A 70 -8.62 -8.30 -18.20
N THR A 71 -8.74 -7.03 -18.57
CA THR A 71 -8.63 -6.60 -19.98
C THR A 71 -7.20 -6.31 -20.40
N ALA A 72 -6.39 -5.72 -19.52
CA ALA A 72 -5.02 -5.37 -19.84
C ALA A 72 -4.08 -6.56 -19.65
N TRP A 73 -4.22 -7.31 -18.55
CA TRP A 73 -3.27 -8.37 -18.21
C TRP A 73 -3.80 -9.78 -18.44
N GLY A 74 -5.10 -9.94 -18.68
CA GLY A 74 -5.71 -11.27 -18.86
C GLY A 74 -5.63 -12.14 -17.61
N GLU A 75 -5.38 -11.53 -16.44
CA GLU A 75 -5.18 -12.22 -15.17
C GLU A 75 -6.51 -12.45 -14.45
N ASP A 76 -6.57 -13.52 -13.64
CA ASP A 76 -7.72 -13.79 -12.78
C ASP A 76 -7.66 -12.93 -11.51
N VAL A 77 -8.64 -12.04 -11.35
CA VAL A 77 -8.79 -11.16 -10.18
C VAL A 77 -9.13 -11.91 -8.89
N TYR A 78 -9.65 -13.14 -8.99
CA TYR A 78 -10.04 -13.97 -7.85
C TYR A 78 -8.93 -14.91 -7.36
N SER A 79 -7.78 -14.93 -8.05
CA SER A 79 -6.61 -15.77 -7.75
C SER A 79 -6.00 -15.55 -6.35
N GLY A 80 -6.36 -14.46 -5.67
CA GLY A 80 -5.72 -14.05 -4.41
C GLY A 80 -4.34 -13.41 -4.61
N HIS A 81 -3.94 -13.15 -5.85
CA HIS A 81 -2.77 -12.33 -6.16
C HIS A 81 -2.99 -10.87 -5.78
N LEU A 82 -1.89 -10.12 -5.72
CA LEU A 82 -1.90 -8.69 -5.43
C LEU A 82 -1.67 -7.91 -6.72
N PHE A 83 -2.61 -7.04 -7.06
CA PHE A 83 -2.51 -6.16 -8.22
C PHE A 83 -2.28 -4.73 -7.76
N ALA A 84 -1.07 -4.22 -7.97
CA ALA A 84 -0.63 -2.91 -7.54
C ALA A 84 -0.72 -1.88 -8.69
N PHE A 85 -1.23 -0.69 -8.37
CA PHE A 85 -1.45 0.40 -9.32
C PHE A 85 -0.94 1.70 -8.74
N VAL A 86 -0.17 2.46 -9.51
CA VAL A 86 0.42 3.72 -9.07
C VAL A 86 -0.17 4.90 -9.84
N SER A 87 -0.33 6.03 -9.15
CA SER A 87 -0.88 7.25 -9.77
C SER A 87 0.09 7.86 -10.78
N ARG A 88 -0.43 8.68 -11.70
CA ARG A 88 0.40 9.47 -12.64
C ARG A 88 1.40 10.40 -11.93
N ARG A 89 1.07 10.86 -10.72
CA ARG A 89 1.96 11.69 -9.91
C ARG A 89 2.99 10.86 -9.13
N GLY A 90 2.80 9.55 -9.03
CA GLY A 90 3.64 8.63 -8.26
C GLY A 90 3.48 8.77 -6.74
N ASP A 91 2.52 9.54 -6.25
CA ASP A 91 2.31 9.81 -4.81
C ASP A 91 1.32 8.84 -4.14
N ARG A 92 0.61 8.03 -4.94
CA ARG A 92 -0.46 7.14 -4.47
C ARG A 92 -0.31 5.77 -5.08
N ILE A 93 -0.65 4.77 -4.29
CA ILE A 93 -0.71 3.38 -4.71
C ILE A 93 -2.00 2.75 -4.22
N LYS A 94 -2.60 1.92 -5.07
CA LYS A 94 -3.68 1.00 -4.71
C LYS A 94 -3.20 -0.42 -4.90
N VAL A 95 -3.56 -1.31 -3.97
CA VAL A 95 -3.31 -2.75 -4.11
C VAL A 95 -4.64 -3.48 -3.97
N LEU A 96 -5.06 -4.15 -5.04
CA LEU A 96 -6.28 -4.94 -5.12
C LEU A 96 -5.96 -6.41 -4.91
N THR A 97 -6.77 -7.10 -4.11
CA THR A 97 -6.71 -8.56 -3.97
C THR A 97 -8.07 -9.12 -3.58
N TRP A 98 -8.29 -10.40 -3.89
CA TRP A 98 -9.44 -11.15 -3.43
C TRP A 98 -9.05 -12.02 -2.25
N SER A 99 -9.80 -11.95 -1.15
CA SER A 99 -9.56 -12.77 0.04
C SER A 99 -10.85 -13.12 0.75
N ARG A 100 -11.00 -14.41 1.11
CA ARG A 100 -12.10 -14.94 1.94
C ARG A 100 -13.50 -14.45 1.56
N GLY A 101 -13.79 -14.38 0.27
CA GLY A 101 -15.12 -14.01 -0.23
C GLY A 101 -15.34 -12.51 -0.46
N GLY A 102 -14.30 -11.69 -0.38
CA GLY A 102 -14.40 -10.25 -0.65
C GLY A 102 -13.16 -9.67 -1.30
N PHE A 103 -13.36 -8.55 -2.01
CA PHE A 103 -12.27 -7.73 -2.49
C PHE A 103 -11.74 -6.83 -1.39
N VAL A 104 -10.42 -6.81 -1.27
CA VAL A 104 -9.69 -5.89 -0.39
C VAL A 104 -8.94 -4.91 -1.28
N LEU A 105 -9.09 -3.62 -0.96
CA LEU A 105 -8.38 -2.55 -1.62
C LEU A 105 -7.57 -1.76 -0.59
N LEU A 106 -6.27 -1.97 -0.61
CA LEU A 106 -5.35 -1.11 0.14
C LEU A 106 -5.12 0.16 -0.66
N TYR A 107 -5.19 1.32 0.01
CA TYR A 107 -4.89 2.62 -0.58
C TYR A 107 -3.91 3.38 0.32
N LYS A 108 -2.75 3.72 -0.23
CA LYS A 108 -1.73 4.51 0.45
C LYS A 108 -1.41 5.76 -0.36
N ARG A 109 -1.36 6.91 0.34
CA ARG A 109 -0.89 8.20 -0.19
C ARG A 109 0.33 8.61 0.61
N LEU A 110 1.40 8.98 -0.10
CA LEU A 110 2.54 9.63 0.51
C LEU A 110 2.20 11.11 0.70
N GLU A 111 2.39 11.62 1.92
CA GLU A 111 2.24 13.06 2.20
C GLU A 111 3.43 13.87 1.66
N ALA A 112 4.56 13.21 1.40
CA ALA A 112 5.73 13.77 0.72
C ALA A 112 6.45 12.72 -0.13
N GLY A 113 7.05 13.14 -1.25
CA GLY A 113 7.82 12.26 -2.13
C GLY A 113 6.97 11.48 -3.15
N ARG A 114 7.57 10.46 -3.76
CA ARG A 114 6.97 9.60 -4.78
C ARG A 114 7.48 8.18 -4.63
N PHE A 115 6.63 7.22 -4.93
CA PHE A 115 7.00 5.82 -5.09
C PHE A 115 8.03 5.67 -6.23
N ARG A 116 9.10 4.92 -5.95
CA ARG A 116 10.14 4.58 -6.92
C ARG A 116 9.89 3.18 -7.42
N LEU A 117 9.43 3.09 -8.66
CA LEU A 117 9.11 1.81 -9.29
C LEU A 117 10.40 1.11 -9.71
N PRO A 118 10.44 -0.23 -9.69
CA PRO A 118 11.57 -0.98 -10.21
C PRO A 118 11.75 -0.70 -11.72
N PRO A 119 12.96 -0.98 -12.25
CA PRO A 119 13.17 -0.91 -13.70
C PRO A 119 12.18 -1.82 -14.42
N VAL A 120 11.66 -1.31 -15.54
CA VAL A 120 10.67 -1.98 -16.36
C VAL A 120 11.25 -2.17 -17.76
N ASP A 121 11.04 -3.36 -18.33
CA ASP A 121 11.41 -3.64 -19.72
C ASP A 121 10.53 -2.85 -20.70
N ALA A 122 11.13 -2.40 -21.82
CA ALA A 122 10.41 -1.63 -22.82
C ALA A 122 9.21 -2.43 -23.38
N GLY A 123 8.02 -1.86 -23.31
CA GLY A 123 6.78 -2.48 -23.79
C GLY A 123 6.08 -3.43 -22.81
N ALA A 124 6.65 -3.67 -21.62
CA ALA A 124 5.97 -4.44 -20.59
C ALA A 124 4.77 -3.66 -20.03
N GLN A 125 3.64 -4.35 -19.88
CA GLN A 125 2.42 -3.76 -19.31
C GLN A 125 2.35 -3.91 -17.78
N ALA A 126 3.09 -4.89 -17.23
CA ALA A 126 3.16 -5.18 -15.81
C ALA A 126 4.53 -5.76 -15.44
N VAL A 127 4.94 -5.56 -14.17
CA VAL A 127 6.14 -6.16 -13.57
C VAL A 127 5.73 -7.01 -12.39
N THR A 128 6.37 -8.17 -12.23
CA THR A 128 6.14 -9.03 -11.08
C THR A 128 7.07 -8.63 -9.94
N LEU A 129 6.50 -8.44 -8.75
CA LEU A 129 7.23 -8.19 -7.51
C LEU A 129 7.02 -9.36 -6.56
N ASP A 130 7.95 -9.54 -5.64
CA ASP A 130 7.71 -10.32 -4.43
C ASP A 130 7.16 -9.46 -3.28
N ALA A 131 6.76 -10.12 -2.19
CA ALA A 131 6.19 -9.48 -1.02
C ALA A 131 7.13 -8.45 -0.37
N THR A 132 8.43 -8.70 -0.35
CA THR A 132 9.43 -7.79 0.23
C THR A 132 9.59 -6.55 -0.64
N GLN A 133 9.62 -6.71 -1.97
CA GLN A 133 9.65 -5.58 -2.90
C GLN A 133 8.40 -4.71 -2.78
N LEU A 134 7.22 -5.33 -2.63
CA LEU A 134 6.00 -4.58 -2.35
C LEU A 134 6.08 -3.84 -1.02
N ALA A 135 6.58 -4.48 0.05
CA ALA A 135 6.73 -3.84 1.36
C ALA A 135 7.67 -2.63 1.28
N MET A 136 8.85 -2.79 0.65
CA MET A 136 9.80 -1.70 0.41
C MET A 136 9.17 -0.56 -0.38
N LEU A 137 8.45 -0.89 -1.46
CA LEU A 137 7.73 0.09 -2.26
C LEU A 137 6.71 0.85 -1.40
N LEU A 138 5.91 0.14 -0.60
CA LEU A 138 4.93 0.75 0.29
C LEU A 138 5.60 1.67 1.31
N ASP A 139 6.78 1.34 1.81
CA ASP A 139 7.56 2.18 2.74
C ASP A 139 8.28 3.35 2.05
N GLY A 140 8.16 3.48 0.72
CA GLY A 140 8.80 4.55 -0.05
C GLY A 140 10.28 4.32 -0.31
N ILE A 141 10.77 3.09 -0.08
CA ILE A 141 12.15 2.69 -0.35
C ILE A 141 12.32 2.45 -1.85
N ASP A 142 13.43 2.92 -2.41
CA ASP A 142 13.77 2.69 -3.81
C ASP A 142 14.18 1.23 -4.06
N VAL A 143 13.24 0.46 -4.61
CA VAL A 143 13.43 -0.97 -4.91
C VAL A 143 14.54 -1.19 -5.94
N ALA A 144 14.79 -0.24 -6.84
CA ALA A 144 15.81 -0.38 -7.87
C ALA A 144 17.24 -0.31 -7.30
N GLN A 145 17.41 0.32 -6.13
CA GLN A 145 18.72 0.48 -5.49
C GLN A 145 19.05 -0.66 -4.51
N VAL A 146 18.10 -1.56 -4.23
CA VAL A 146 18.30 -2.65 -3.27
C VAL A 146 18.97 -3.85 -3.94
N ARG A 147 20.19 -4.15 -3.51
CA ARG A 147 20.90 -5.38 -3.92
C ARG A 147 20.53 -6.54 -3.02
N ARG A 148 20.06 -7.63 -3.62
CA ARG A 148 19.87 -8.90 -2.93
C ARG A 148 21.10 -9.79 -3.04
N GLN A 149 21.38 -10.50 -1.95
CA GLN A 149 22.32 -11.61 -2.02
C GLN A 149 21.70 -12.74 -2.84
N PRO A 150 22.48 -13.40 -3.71
CA PRO A 150 21.99 -14.55 -4.47
C PRO A 150 21.52 -15.64 -3.51
N ALA A 151 20.32 -16.17 -3.74
CA ALA A 151 19.82 -17.30 -2.98
C ALA A 151 20.66 -18.54 -3.31
N TRP A 152 21.05 -19.29 -2.28
CA TRP A 152 21.72 -20.57 -2.49
C TRP A 152 20.72 -21.58 -3.03
N THR A 153 20.99 -22.11 -4.22
CA THR A 153 20.20 -23.19 -4.81
C THR A 153 20.85 -24.51 -4.46
N PRO A 154 20.13 -25.47 -3.84
CA PRO A 154 20.69 -26.79 -3.57
C PRO A 154 21.08 -27.46 -4.90
N PRO A 155 22.26 -28.09 -5.01
CA PRO A 155 22.59 -28.90 -6.17
C PRO A 155 21.52 -29.99 -6.32
N GLY A 156 20.98 -30.13 -7.52
CA GLY A 156 19.81 -30.98 -7.79
C GLY A 156 20.01 -32.38 -7.23
N ARG A 157 19.01 -32.92 -6.53
CA ARG A 157 18.96 -34.35 -6.23
C ARG A 157 18.81 -35.07 -7.56
N THR A 158 19.93 -35.57 -8.09
CA THR A 158 19.95 -36.49 -9.21
C THR A 158 19.07 -37.69 -8.85
N GLY A 159 18.32 -38.19 -9.85
CA GLY A 159 17.11 -38.99 -9.69
C GLY A 159 17.17 -40.26 -8.83
N THR A 160 15.99 -40.79 -8.57
CA THR A 160 15.74 -42.24 -8.58
C THR A 160 14.42 -42.46 -9.30
#